data_AF-A0A9D7ZZQ2-F1
#
_entry.id   AF-A0A9D7ZZQ2-F1
#
_cell.length_a   1.000
_cell.length_b   1.000
_cell.length_c   1.000
_cell.angle_alpha   90.00
_cell.angle_beta   90.00
_cell.angle_gamma   90.00
#
_symmetry.space_group_name_H-M   'P 1'
#
loop_
_entity.id
_entity.type
_entity.pdbx_description
1 polymer ?
#
loop_
_entity_poly.entity_id
_entity_poly.type
_entity_poly.pdbx_seq_one_letter_code
_entity_poly.pdbx_strand_id
1 'polypeptide(L)' 'MEKSNKGGQYTCNEYREEMILLGLQKRLSSKGLTQKEKESLLKDIAKVEKQMGID' A
#
# COMPACT_ATOMS: atom_id res chain seq x y z
N MET A 1 15.44 19.42 -5.24
CA MET A 1 14.67 18.49 -4.38
C MET A 1 15.04 17.08 -4.83
N GLU A 2 16.19 16.60 -4.34
CA GLU A 2 16.80 15.35 -4.77
C GLU A 2 16.11 14.17 -4.07
N LYS A 3 15.52 13.28 -4.88
CA LYS A 3 15.02 11.99 -4.40
C LYS A 3 16.23 11.17 -3.95
N SER A 4 16.42 11.09 -2.64
CA SER A 4 17.52 10.36 -2.02
C SER A 4 17.32 8.87 -2.26
N ASN A 5 18.10 8.33 -3.18
CA ASN A 5 18.40 6.92 -3.30
C ASN A 5 18.99 6.43 -1.96
N LYS A 6 18.25 5.62 -1.21
CA LYS A 6 18.79 4.88 -0.06
C LYS A 6 18.48 3.40 -0.23
N GLY A 7 19.32 2.73 -1.02
CA GLY A 7 19.60 1.32 -0.77
C GLY A 7 20.22 1.19 0.62
N GLY A 8 19.42 0.81 1.62
CA GLY A 8 19.88 0.64 2.99
C GLY A 8 18.74 0.21 3.90
N GLN A 9 18.65 -1.10 4.15
CA GLN A 9 17.78 -1.76 5.12
C GLN A 9 16.34 -1.21 5.19
N TYR A 10 15.44 -1.78 4.38
CA TYR A 10 14.03 -1.78 4.75
C TYR A 10 13.93 -2.21 6.21
N THR A 11 13.51 -1.28 7.06
CA THR A 11 13.14 -1.67 8.41
C THR A 11 11.99 -2.67 8.29
N CYS A 12 11.88 -3.65 9.20
CA CYS A 12 10.81 -4.63 9.14
C CYS A 12 9.40 -3.99 9.05
N ASN A 13 9.27 -2.71 9.42
CA ASN A 13 8.05 -1.93 9.32
C ASN A 13 7.75 -1.48 7.89
N GLU A 14 8.70 -0.87 7.19
CA GLU A 14 8.52 -0.42 5.79
C GLU A 14 8.24 -1.61 4.88
N TYR A 15 8.99 -2.71 5.03
CA TYR A 15 8.72 -3.94 4.29
C TYR A 15 7.33 -4.50 4.59
N ARG A 16 6.89 -4.45 5.86
CA ARG A 16 5.56 -4.92 6.23
C ARG A 16 4.47 -4.06 5.61
N GLU A 17 4.64 -2.75 5.58
CA GLU A 17 3.70 -1.82 4.95
C GLU A 17 3.61 -2.04 3.44
N GLU A 18 4.75 -2.22 2.77
CA GLU A 18 4.79 -2.62 1.35
C GLU A 18 4.06 -3.94 1.10
N MET A 19 4.26 -4.94 1.97
CA MET A 19 3.56 -6.23 1.85
C MET A 19 2.05 -6.09 2.07
N ILE A 20 1.62 -5.23 2.99
CA ILE A 20 0.20 -4.93 3.22
C ILE A 20 -0.39 -4.24 1.98
N LEU A 21 0.27 -3.20 1.47
CA LEU A 21 -0.15 -2.46 0.29
C LEU A 21 -0.30 -3.38 -0.93
N LEU A 22 0.71 -4.21 -1.18
CA LEU A 22 0.70 -5.20 -2.26
C LEU A 22 -0.47 -6.19 -2.12
N GLY A 23 -0.75 -6.65 -0.90
CA GLY A 23 -1.88 -7.53 -0.61
C GLY A 23 -3.22 -6.88 -0.90
N LEU A 24 -3.40 -5.62 -0.51
CA LEU A 24 -4.61 -4.85 -0.77
C LEU A 24 -4.81 -4.59 -2.26
N GLN A 25 -3.75 -4.23 -3.00
CA GLN A 25 -3.81 -4.03 -4.45
C GLN A 25 -4.15 -5.32 -5.21
N LYS A 26 -3.59 -6.47 -4.79
CA LYS A 26 -3.95 -7.79 -5.34
C LYS A 26 -5.42 -8.10 -5.11
N ARG A 27 -5.93 -7.84 -3.90
CA ARG A 27 -7.36 -8.01 -3.60
C ARG A 27 -8.21 -7.10 -4.48
N LEU A 28 -7.85 -5.81 -4.61
CA LEU A 28 -8.55 -4.82 -5.44
C LEU A 28 -8.66 -5.26 -6.91
N SER A 29 -7.67 -6.02 -7.39
CA SER A 29 -7.63 -6.55 -8.76
C SER A 29 -8.41 -7.86 -8.93
N SER A 30 -8.99 -8.42 -7.86
CA SER A 30 -9.74 -9.67 -7.90
C SER A 30 -11.07 -9.51 -8.64
N LYS A 31 -11.39 -10.46 -9.52
CA LYS A 31 -12.67 -10.50 -10.22
C LYS A 31 -13.76 -10.98 -9.25
N GLY A 32 -14.77 -10.16 -9.01
CA GLY A 32 -15.88 -10.48 -8.10
C GLY A 32 -16.03 -9.56 -6.89
N LEU A 33 -15.18 -8.54 -6.76
CA LEU A 33 -15.36 -7.49 -5.76
C LEU A 33 -16.65 -6.71 -6.00
N THR A 34 -17.44 -6.59 -4.95
CA THR A 34 -18.56 -5.64 -4.92
C THR A 34 -18.03 -4.21 -4.83
N GLN A 35 -18.85 -3.25 -5.26
CA GLN A 35 -18.49 -1.83 -5.18
C GLN A 35 -18.13 -1.40 -3.74
N LYS A 36 -18.84 -1.94 -2.75
CA LYS A 36 -18.60 -1.66 -1.33
C LYS A 36 -17.24 -2.18 -0.85
N GLU A 37 -16.86 -3.40 -1.27
CA GLU A 37 -15.55 -3.96 -0.93
C GLU A 37 -14.42 -3.22 -1.64
N LYS A 38 -14.64 -2.83 -2.90
CA LYS A 38 -13.70 -2.00 -3.65
C LYS A 38 -13.42 -0.67 -2.96
N GLU A 39 -14.48 0.02 -2.51
CA GLU A 39 -14.35 1.27 -1.76
C GLU A 39 -13.65 1.09 -0.41
N SER A 40 -13.90 -0.02 0.29
CA SER A 40 -13.19 -0.35 1.54
C SER A 40 -11.70 -0.56 1.27
N LEU A 41 -11.35 -1.33 0.25
CA LEU A 41 -9.96 -1.60 -0.13
C LEU A 41 -9.24 -0.32 -0.54
N LEU A 42 -9.89 0.58 -1.28
CA LEU A 42 -9.30 1.88 -1.65
C LEU A 42 -9.02 2.76 -0.42
N LYS A 43 -9.91 2.77 0.58
CA LYS A 43 -9.67 3.50 1.84
C LYS A 43 -8.50 2.91 2.62
N ASP A 44 -8.40 1.58 2.66
CA ASP A 44 -7.31 0.90 3.35
C ASP A 44 -5.97 1.14 2.65
N ILE A 45 -5.94 1.13 1.31
CA ILE A 45 -4.77 1.48 0.49
C ILE A 45 -4.30 2.90 0.79
N ALA A 46 -5.20 3.89 0.72
CA ALA A 46 -4.87 5.29 0.99
C ALA A 46 -4.33 5.51 2.41
N LYS A 47 -4.84 4.74 3.39
CA LYS A 47 -4.33 4.81 4.77
C LYS A 47 -2.89 4.31 4.86
N VAL A 48 -2.57 3.22 4.18
CA VAL A 48 -1.22 2.63 4.17
C VAL A 48 -0.26 3.54 3.40
N GLU A 49 -0.66 4.07 2.24
CA GLU A 49 0.15 5.01 1.44
C GLU A 49 0.49 6.27 2.24
N LYS A 50 -0.45 6.80 3.03
CA LYS A 50 -0.21 7.93 3.93
C LYS A 50 0.73 7.57 5.09
N GLN A 51 0.67 6.35 5.62
CA GLN A 51 1.60 5.87 6.66
C GLN A 51 3.03 5.75 6.11
N MET A 52 3.16 5.33 4.85
CA MET A 52 4.44 5.22 4.14
C MET A 52 4.97 6.56 3.61
N GLY A 53 4.13 7.62 3.59
CA GLY A 53 4.50 8.93 3.06
C GLY A 53 4.65 8.97 1.53
N ILE A 54 3.90 8.12 0.82
CA ILE A 54 3.90 8.00 -0.65
C ILE A 54 2.92 9.01 -1.30
N ASP A 55 1.95 9.51 -0.54
CA ASP A 55 0.88 10.42 -0.96
C ASP A 55 1.21 11.91 -0.75
#